data_AF-A0A952CUL4-F1
#
_entry.id   AF-A0A952CUL4-F1
#
_cell.length_a   1.000
_cell.length_b   1.000
_cell.length_c   1.000
_cell.angle_alpha   90.00
_cell.angle_beta   90.00
_cell.angle_gamma   90.00
#
_symmetry.space_group_name_H-M   'P 1'
#
loop_
_entity.id
_entity.type
_entity.pdbx_description
1 polymer ?
#
loop_
_entity_poly.entity_id
_entity_poly.type
_entity_poly.pdbx_seq_one_letter_code
_entity_poly.pdbx_strand_id
1 'polypeptide(L)'
;MTAVSRVVVVPLVGPFHTRFPRYNAFDVRDAIRAAGTPALALAPVAPGALQDPAWQATDEIALPLAVVPWARCAGVAVYEVGCPIGGAGAPGAAGAPEAAEDARRFEEVLGRAESGQEHLRKVRAAQAPVEELLATPLGHARVRDELVPAVAAYQRTRAELFGEGPGTGWLAARAKVMAERVLALPHERVALLAAVDELPALEDALAGRVTLERLEATPEPSQEARDRALLDHAMQGAAEEPGSLLEALRRLGTPEATYLEANVLLEHDHPAEALEALERAMRSDFQEPYYLPGFVLARLGQVYDMAGRRDDALRAYRGVLALGYAPPEAVDVARSGLTQPFGAAAGLSAEAGPAAGG
;
A
#
# COMPACT_ATOMS: atom_id res chain seq x y z
N MET A 1 -19.42 -4.58 -30.88
CA MET A 1 -18.79 -4.52 -29.54
C MET A 1 -17.64 -3.55 -29.65
N THR A 2 -17.60 -2.53 -28.81
CA THR A 2 -16.47 -1.60 -28.77
C THR A 2 -15.30 -2.34 -28.16
N ALA A 3 -14.17 -2.40 -28.87
CA ALA A 3 -12.94 -3.03 -28.40
C ALA A 3 -11.97 -1.95 -27.91
N VAL A 4 -11.12 -2.29 -26.94
CA VAL A 4 -10.09 -1.39 -26.46
C VAL A 4 -9.13 -1.04 -27.59
N SER A 5 -8.96 0.25 -27.85
CA SER A 5 -8.00 0.78 -28.82
C SER A 5 -7.05 1.81 -28.20
N ARG A 6 -7.38 2.34 -27.00
CA ARG A 6 -6.61 3.36 -26.28
C ARG A 6 -6.47 2.95 -24.82
N VAL A 7 -5.26 3.00 -24.28
CA VAL A 7 -4.99 2.66 -22.87
C VAL A 7 -4.19 3.80 -22.24
N VAL A 8 -4.76 4.46 -21.23
CA VAL A 8 -4.03 5.41 -20.38
C VAL A 8 -3.27 4.60 -19.35
N VAL A 9 -1.95 4.68 -19.38
CA VAL A 9 -1.08 3.94 -18.46
C VAL A 9 -0.93 4.73 -17.17
N VAL A 10 -1.26 4.10 -16.04
CA VAL A 10 -1.24 4.70 -14.71
C VAL A 10 -0.27 3.91 -13.80
N PRO A 11 0.93 4.44 -13.56
CA PRO A 11 1.89 3.80 -12.67
C PRO A 11 1.45 3.92 -11.21
N LEU A 12 1.39 2.80 -10.50
CA LEU A 12 1.21 2.76 -9.06
C LEU A 12 2.51 2.40 -8.36
N VAL A 13 2.83 3.08 -7.27
CA VAL A 13 4.10 2.92 -6.54
C VAL A 13 3.91 2.26 -5.19
N GLY A 14 2.84 1.49 -5.00
CA GLY A 14 2.57 0.76 -3.77
C GLY A 14 2.59 1.66 -2.52
N PRO A 15 3.26 1.24 -1.43
CA PRO A 15 3.31 2.02 -0.20
C PRO A 15 4.04 3.36 -0.35
N PHE A 16 4.85 3.54 -1.39
CA PHE A 16 5.59 4.78 -1.62
C PHE A 16 4.67 5.97 -1.95
N HIS A 17 3.40 5.74 -2.30
CA HIS A 17 2.40 6.81 -2.38
C HIS A 17 2.29 7.62 -1.09
N THR A 18 2.56 7.01 0.08
CA THR A 18 2.58 7.72 1.38
C THR A 18 3.85 8.53 1.62
N ARG A 19 4.85 8.44 0.74
CA ARG A 19 6.12 9.18 0.84
C ARG A 19 6.22 10.30 -0.19
N PHE A 20 5.34 10.30 -1.19
CA PHE A 20 5.43 11.18 -2.36
C PHE A 20 4.30 12.22 -2.31
N PRO A 21 4.52 13.40 -1.69
CA PRO A 21 3.47 14.41 -1.50
C PRO A 21 2.93 15.04 -2.80
N ARG A 22 3.57 14.75 -3.94
CA ARG A 22 3.14 15.18 -5.29
C ARG A 22 2.82 14.01 -6.22
N TYR A 23 2.69 12.81 -5.65
CA TYR A 23 2.22 11.62 -6.33
C TYR A 23 1.57 10.66 -5.32
N ASN A 24 0.69 11.20 -4.48
CA ASN A 24 -0.04 10.41 -3.50
C ASN A 24 -1.30 9.75 -4.13
N ALA A 25 -2.04 8.98 -3.32
CA ALA A 25 -3.24 8.28 -3.76
C ALA A 25 -4.29 9.20 -4.45
N PHE A 26 -4.42 10.43 -3.96
CA PHE A 26 -5.39 11.40 -4.47
C PHE A 26 -4.88 12.12 -5.72
N ASP A 27 -3.57 12.35 -5.85
CA ASP A 27 -2.97 12.84 -7.11
C ASP A 27 -3.22 11.85 -8.26
N VAL A 28 -3.08 10.54 -8.01
CA VAL A 28 -3.38 9.49 -9.00
C VAL A 28 -4.84 9.53 -9.40
N ARG A 29 -5.76 9.55 -8.43
CA ARG A 29 -7.20 9.65 -8.67
C ARG A 29 -7.55 10.90 -9.49
N ASP A 30 -6.98 12.04 -9.14
CA ASP A 30 -7.28 13.33 -9.78
C ASP A 30 -6.75 13.38 -11.22
N ALA A 31 -5.57 12.82 -11.47
CA ALA A 31 -5.03 12.65 -12.81
C ALA A 31 -5.92 11.73 -13.68
N ILE A 32 -6.40 10.59 -13.14
CA ILE A 32 -7.33 9.70 -13.84
C ILE A 32 -8.66 10.42 -14.14
N ARG A 33 -9.20 11.13 -13.15
CA ARG A 33 -10.43 11.92 -13.29
C ARG A 33 -10.28 12.97 -14.39
N ALA A 34 -9.16 13.69 -14.42
CA ALA A 34 -8.85 14.68 -15.45
C ALA A 34 -8.67 14.03 -16.83
N ALA A 35 -8.10 12.83 -16.89
CA ALA A 35 -7.97 12.07 -18.13
C ALA A 35 -9.34 11.64 -18.70
N GLY A 36 -10.39 11.52 -17.88
CA GLY A 36 -11.75 11.25 -18.32
C GLY A 36 -11.94 9.87 -18.94
N THR A 37 -11.34 8.83 -18.36
CA THR A 37 -11.52 7.45 -18.83
C THR A 37 -12.84 6.85 -18.33
N PRO A 38 -13.61 6.16 -19.19
CA PRO A 38 -14.90 5.56 -18.80
C PRO A 38 -14.74 4.27 -17.98
N ALA A 39 -13.56 3.66 -17.98
CA ALA A 39 -13.28 2.40 -17.32
C ALA A 39 -11.85 2.34 -16.78
N LEU A 40 -11.70 1.61 -15.67
CA LEU A 40 -10.44 1.30 -15.01
C LEU A 40 -10.17 -0.20 -15.11
N ALA A 41 -8.95 -0.58 -15.46
CA ALA A 41 -8.45 -1.95 -15.38
C ALA A 41 -7.38 -2.01 -14.28
N LEU A 42 -7.62 -2.84 -13.26
CA LEU A 42 -6.77 -2.97 -12.09
C LEU A 42 -5.89 -4.22 -12.24
N ALA A 43 -4.62 -4.04 -12.60
CA ALA A 43 -3.65 -5.13 -12.69
C ALA A 43 -3.27 -5.76 -11.33
N PRO A 44 -3.26 -5.01 -10.20
CA PRO A 44 -3.01 -5.62 -8.90
C PRO A 44 -4.14 -6.51 -8.38
N VAL A 45 -5.35 -6.39 -8.96
CA VAL A 45 -6.57 -7.02 -8.43
C VAL A 45 -7.00 -8.19 -9.32
N ALA A 46 -6.99 -9.39 -8.76
CA ALA A 46 -7.38 -10.61 -9.45
C ALA A 46 -8.90 -10.66 -9.73
N PRO A 47 -9.36 -11.30 -10.81
CA PRO A 47 -10.78 -11.45 -11.11
C PRO A 47 -11.61 -11.98 -9.94
N GLY A 48 -12.67 -11.25 -9.56
CA GLY A 48 -13.61 -11.60 -8.49
C GLY A 48 -13.21 -11.13 -7.09
N ALA A 49 -12.00 -10.63 -6.87
CA ALA A 49 -11.51 -10.14 -5.59
C ALA A 49 -12.31 -8.95 -5.02
N LEU A 50 -12.85 -8.05 -5.85
CA LEU A 50 -13.65 -6.90 -5.45
C LEU A 50 -14.98 -7.28 -4.76
N GLN A 51 -15.38 -8.55 -4.83
CA GLN A 51 -16.53 -9.11 -4.12
C GLN A 51 -16.24 -9.40 -2.64
N ASP A 52 -14.96 -9.48 -2.26
CA ASP A 52 -14.50 -9.76 -0.90
C ASP A 52 -13.64 -8.61 -0.39
N PRO A 53 -13.99 -7.92 0.72
CA PRO A 53 -13.21 -6.82 1.28
C PRO A 53 -11.71 -7.09 1.50
N ALA A 54 -11.29 -8.36 1.58
CA ALA A 54 -9.88 -8.74 1.67
C ALA A 54 -8.98 -8.13 0.56
N TRP A 55 -9.51 -7.78 -0.61
CA TRP A 55 -8.74 -7.11 -1.68
C TRP A 55 -8.13 -5.77 -1.23
N GLN A 56 -8.72 -5.12 -0.24
CA GLN A 56 -8.29 -3.81 0.23
C GLN A 56 -6.92 -3.88 0.92
N ALA A 57 -6.52 -5.04 1.44
CA ALA A 57 -5.18 -5.29 2.00
C ALA A 57 -4.07 -5.43 0.93
N THR A 58 -4.19 -4.70 -0.16
CA THR A 58 -3.18 -4.63 -1.23
C THR A 58 -2.09 -3.63 -0.89
N ASP A 59 -0.86 -3.89 -1.33
CA ASP A 59 0.24 -2.91 -1.26
C ASP A 59 -0.05 -1.65 -2.08
N GLU A 60 -0.97 -1.74 -3.05
CA GLU A 60 -1.36 -0.64 -3.92
C GLU A 60 -2.40 0.28 -3.28
N ILE A 61 -1.98 0.97 -2.22
CA ILE A 61 -2.84 1.77 -1.34
C ILE A 61 -3.70 2.81 -2.06
N ALA A 62 -3.27 3.29 -3.23
CA ALA A 62 -4.04 4.25 -4.02
C ALA A 62 -5.40 3.67 -4.47
N LEU A 63 -5.47 2.35 -4.66
CA LEU A 63 -6.68 1.65 -5.08
C LEU A 63 -7.78 1.70 -4.01
N PRO A 64 -7.60 1.14 -2.80
CA PRO A 64 -8.63 1.17 -1.77
C PRO A 64 -8.83 2.57 -1.18
N LEU A 65 -7.80 3.41 -1.12
CA LEU A 65 -7.91 4.71 -0.42
C LEU A 65 -8.62 5.78 -1.24
N ALA A 66 -8.42 5.81 -2.57
CA ALA A 66 -8.85 6.95 -3.38
C ALA A 66 -9.52 6.54 -4.70
N VAL A 67 -8.91 5.62 -5.46
CA VAL A 67 -9.34 5.35 -6.84
C VAL A 67 -10.66 4.57 -6.88
N VAL A 68 -10.74 3.42 -6.22
CA VAL A 68 -11.92 2.54 -6.30
C VAL A 68 -13.15 3.17 -5.64
N PRO A 69 -13.06 3.79 -4.44
CA PRO A 69 -14.20 4.51 -3.86
C PRO A 69 -14.73 5.60 -4.79
N TRP A 70 -13.83 6.43 -5.34
CA TRP A 70 -14.21 7.47 -6.30
C TRP A 70 -14.88 6.90 -7.54
N ALA A 71 -14.28 5.87 -8.16
CA ALA A 71 -14.80 5.28 -9.38
C ALA A 71 -16.23 4.74 -9.19
N ARG A 72 -16.47 4.05 -8.06
CA ARG A 72 -17.80 3.55 -7.69
C ARG A 72 -18.82 4.68 -7.51
N CYS A 73 -18.45 5.74 -6.79
CA CYS A 73 -19.32 6.91 -6.61
C CYS A 73 -19.60 7.65 -7.94
N ALA A 74 -18.60 7.72 -8.83
CA ALA A 74 -18.71 8.41 -10.11
C ALA A 74 -19.34 7.55 -11.22
N GLY A 75 -19.66 6.27 -10.96
CA GLY A 75 -20.17 5.34 -11.95
C GLY A 75 -19.17 4.95 -13.04
N VAL A 76 -17.86 5.10 -12.78
CA VAL A 76 -16.79 4.64 -13.67
C VAL A 76 -16.68 3.12 -13.55
N ALA A 77 -16.65 2.41 -14.67
CA ALA A 77 -16.57 0.95 -14.65
C ALA A 77 -15.20 0.49 -14.11
N VAL A 78 -15.17 -0.50 -13.23
CA VAL A 78 -13.93 -1.04 -12.63
C VAL A 78 -13.82 -2.51 -12.96
N TYR A 79 -12.69 -2.91 -13.53
CA TYR A 79 -12.40 -4.27 -13.98
C TYR A 79 -11.15 -4.83 -13.31
N GLU A 80 -11.23 -6.07 -12.91
CA GLU A 80 -10.16 -6.83 -12.27
C GLU A 80 -9.44 -7.64 -13.33
N VAL A 81 -8.22 -7.23 -13.68
CA VAL A 81 -7.47 -7.88 -14.76
C VAL A 81 -6.26 -8.66 -14.24
N GLY A 82 -5.98 -8.58 -12.94
CA GLY A 82 -4.75 -9.03 -12.32
C GLY A 82 -4.49 -10.54 -12.36
N CYS A 83 -3.23 -10.90 -12.49
CA CYS A 83 -2.78 -12.28 -12.63
C CYS A 83 -1.71 -12.60 -11.57
N PRO A 84 -2.09 -12.83 -10.30
CA PRO A 84 -1.11 -13.11 -9.25
C PRO A 84 -0.40 -14.44 -9.46
N ILE A 85 0.85 -14.55 -8.97
CA ILE A 85 1.61 -15.81 -8.96
C ILE A 85 0.89 -16.81 -8.03
N GLY A 86 0.77 -18.06 -8.47
CA GLY A 86 0.00 -19.10 -7.79
C GLY A 86 -1.52 -18.89 -7.86
N GLY A 87 -1.98 -17.88 -8.61
CA GLY A 87 -3.39 -17.56 -8.79
C GLY A 87 -4.06 -18.37 -9.91
N ALA A 88 -5.37 -18.57 -9.77
CA ALA A 88 -6.18 -19.15 -10.82
C ALA A 88 -6.10 -18.30 -12.11
N GLY A 89 -5.85 -18.96 -13.25
CA GLY A 89 -5.72 -18.32 -14.55
C GLY A 89 -4.33 -17.76 -14.85
N ALA A 90 -3.34 -17.96 -13.97
CA ALA A 90 -1.94 -17.70 -14.30
C ALA A 90 -1.38 -18.79 -15.24
N PRO A 91 -0.49 -18.43 -16.19
CA PRO A 91 -0.07 -19.33 -17.25
C PRO A 91 1.02 -20.31 -16.78
N GLY A 92 0.90 -21.58 -17.22
CA GLY A 92 1.93 -22.60 -17.02
C GLY A 92 2.31 -22.78 -15.54
N ALA A 93 3.61 -22.83 -15.27
CA ALA A 93 4.15 -22.99 -13.91
C ALA A 93 3.81 -21.81 -12.98
N ALA A 94 3.48 -20.62 -13.51
CA ALA A 94 3.13 -19.47 -12.69
C ALA A 94 1.80 -19.63 -11.95
N GLY A 95 0.94 -20.56 -12.38
CA GLY A 95 -0.32 -20.90 -11.73
C GLY A 95 -0.21 -22.07 -10.74
N ALA A 96 0.97 -22.65 -10.56
CA ALA A 96 1.17 -23.72 -9.58
C ALA A 96 1.04 -23.15 -8.15
N PRO A 97 0.40 -23.86 -7.20
CA PRO A 97 0.27 -23.40 -5.81
C PRO A 97 1.62 -23.03 -5.15
N GLU A 98 2.67 -23.77 -5.49
CA GLU A 98 4.04 -23.59 -5.04
C GLU A 98 4.78 -22.43 -5.72
N ALA A 99 4.26 -21.86 -6.81
CA ALA A 99 4.99 -20.89 -7.64
C ALA A 99 5.46 -19.66 -6.86
N ALA A 100 4.65 -19.17 -5.92
CA ALA A 100 5.02 -18.03 -5.09
C ALA A 100 6.13 -18.40 -4.08
N GLU A 101 6.13 -19.63 -3.58
CA GLU A 101 7.18 -20.14 -2.69
C GLU A 101 8.48 -20.41 -3.47
N ASP A 102 8.38 -20.97 -4.67
CA ASP A 102 9.50 -21.20 -5.57
C ASP A 102 10.18 -19.88 -5.97
N ALA A 103 9.40 -18.83 -6.27
CA ALA A 103 9.93 -17.50 -6.55
C ALA A 103 10.73 -16.94 -5.36
N ARG A 104 10.24 -17.12 -4.13
CA ARG A 104 10.96 -16.71 -2.90
C ARG A 104 12.24 -17.52 -2.67
N ARG A 105 12.22 -18.82 -2.94
CA ARG A 105 13.37 -19.73 -2.75
C ARG A 105 14.42 -19.62 -3.84
N PHE A 106 14.09 -19.06 -4.99
CA PHE A 106 14.95 -19.03 -6.17
C PHE A 106 16.32 -18.39 -5.88
N GLU A 107 16.33 -17.22 -5.23
CA GLU A 107 17.56 -16.50 -4.91
C GLU A 107 18.41 -17.24 -3.87
N GLU A 108 17.77 -17.88 -2.88
CA GLU A 108 18.46 -18.71 -1.88
C GLU A 108 19.19 -19.88 -2.52
N VAL A 109 18.57 -20.52 -3.52
CA VAL A 109 19.14 -21.65 -4.25
C VAL A 109 20.30 -21.17 -5.13
N LEU A 110 20.14 -20.06 -5.84
CA LEU A 110 21.21 -19.44 -6.64
C LEU A 110 22.42 -19.05 -5.78
N GLY A 111 22.19 -18.54 -4.57
CA GLY A 111 23.25 -18.12 -3.66
C GLY A 111 24.21 -19.24 -3.22
N ARG A 112 23.86 -20.51 -3.45
CA ARG A 112 24.69 -21.67 -3.08
C ARG A 112 25.84 -21.93 -4.06
N ALA A 113 25.81 -21.35 -5.26
CA ALA A 113 26.85 -21.52 -6.28
C ALA A 113 27.56 -20.18 -6.56
N GLU A 114 28.87 -20.21 -6.83
CA GLU A 114 29.67 -19.00 -7.11
C GLU A 114 29.13 -18.22 -8.33
N SER A 115 28.74 -18.92 -9.40
CA SER A 115 28.12 -18.30 -10.58
C SER A 115 26.78 -17.63 -10.26
N GLY A 116 25.97 -18.24 -9.39
CA GLY A 116 24.71 -17.65 -8.92
C GLY A 116 24.93 -16.42 -8.04
N GLN A 117 25.95 -16.41 -7.20
CA GLN A 117 26.34 -15.22 -6.43
C GLN A 117 26.78 -14.05 -7.32
N GLU A 118 27.47 -14.33 -8.43
CA GLU A 118 27.81 -13.30 -9.41
C GLU A 118 26.56 -12.72 -10.09
N HIS A 119 25.61 -13.56 -10.50
CA HIS A 119 24.33 -13.09 -11.07
C HIS A 119 23.55 -12.23 -10.06
N LEU A 120 23.45 -12.68 -8.80
CA LEU A 120 22.79 -11.90 -7.74
C LEU A 120 23.47 -10.56 -7.48
N ARG A 121 24.80 -10.46 -7.64
CA ARG A 121 25.52 -9.18 -7.52
C ARG A 121 25.17 -8.23 -8.67
N LYS A 122 25.09 -8.74 -9.90
CA LYS A 122 24.70 -7.96 -11.09
C LYS A 122 23.25 -7.47 -10.97
N VAL A 123 22.33 -8.32 -10.52
CA VAL A 123 20.93 -7.94 -10.29
C VAL A 123 20.81 -6.87 -9.21
N ARG A 124 21.51 -7.01 -8.08
CA ARG A 124 21.54 -5.97 -7.03
C ARG A 124 22.09 -4.64 -7.53
N ALA A 125 23.17 -4.67 -8.33
CA ALA A 125 23.70 -3.45 -8.93
C ALA A 125 22.70 -2.77 -9.88
N ALA A 126 21.91 -3.56 -10.62
CA ALA A 126 20.85 -3.03 -11.48
C ALA A 126 19.63 -2.50 -10.70
N GLN A 127 19.41 -2.96 -9.47
CA GLN A 127 18.34 -2.50 -8.59
C GLN A 127 18.66 -1.16 -7.90
N ALA A 128 19.93 -0.88 -7.63
CA ALA A 128 20.35 0.31 -6.87
C ALA A 128 19.76 1.66 -7.38
N PRO A 129 19.66 1.93 -8.70
CA PRO A 129 19.02 3.16 -9.18
C PRO A 129 17.53 3.28 -8.81
N VAL A 130 16.81 2.14 -8.76
CA VAL A 130 15.41 2.11 -8.34
C VAL A 130 15.31 2.48 -6.86
N GLU A 131 16.17 1.91 -6.02
CA GLU A 131 16.22 2.21 -4.58
C GLU A 131 16.56 3.67 -4.29
N GLU A 132 17.53 4.24 -5.02
CA GLU A 132 17.92 5.64 -4.89
C GLU A 132 16.76 6.59 -5.24
N LEU A 133 16.01 6.30 -6.31
CA LEU A 133 14.84 7.09 -6.68
C LEU A 133 13.74 7.00 -5.62
N LEU A 134 13.42 5.80 -5.15
CA LEU A 134 12.39 5.56 -4.14
C LEU A 134 12.74 6.10 -2.75
N ALA A 135 14.02 6.41 -2.50
CA ALA A 135 14.47 7.05 -1.27
C ALA A 135 14.15 8.55 -1.21
N THR A 136 13.69 9.16 -2.31
CA THR A 136 13.35 10.59 -2.37
C THR A 136 11.89 10.82 -2.78
N PRO A 137 11.26 11.93 -2.35
CA PRO A 137 9.96 12.32 -2.87
C PRO A 137 9.91 12.43 -4.40
N LEU A 138 9.02 11.68 -5.03
CA LEU A 138 8.79 11.74 -6.48
C LEU A 138 7.48 12.45 -6.80
N GLY A 139 7.43 13.05 -7.99
CA GLY A 139 6.20 13.56 -8.61
C GLY A 139 5.90 12.76 -9.88
N HIS A 140 4.71 12.98 -10.46
CA HIS A 140 4.24 12.26 -11.65
C HIS A 140 5.28 12.16 -12.79
N ALA A 141 5.93 13.27 -13.14
CA ALA A 141 6.91 13.27 -14.23
C ALA A 141 8.13 12.39 -13.90
N ARG A 142 8.64 12.44 -12.68
CA ARG A 142 9.80 11.63 -12.26
C ARG A 142 9.45 10.14 -12.15
N VAL A 143 8.24 9.81 -11.67
CA VAL A 143 7.77 8.41 -11.66
C VAL A 143 7.77 7.85 -13.09
N ARG A 144 7.24 8.60 -14.05
CA ARG A 144 7.16 8.18 -15.44
C ARG A 144 8.52 8.16 -16.15
N ASP A 145 9.30 9.23 -16.02
CA ASP A 145 10.46 9.48 -16.88
C ASP A 145 11.78 8.96 -16.27
N GLU A 146 11.82 8.71 -14.96
CA GLU A 146 12.99 8.19 -14.24
C GLU A 146 12.73 6.79 -13.65
N LEU A 147 11.69 6.65 -12.81
CA LEU A 147 11.45 5.41 -12.06
C LEU A 147 11.04 4.25 -12.97
N VAL A 148 10.03 4.42 -13.82
CA VAL A 148 9.58 3.35 -14.73
C VAL A 148 10.71 2.85 -15.65
N PRO A 149 11.51 3.72 -16.30
CA PRO A 149 12.68 3.28 -17.06
C PRO A 149 13.74 2.56 -16.23
N ALA A 150 14.01 3.01 -14.99
CA ALA A 150 14.96 2.34 -14.09
C ALA A 150 14.48 0.93 -13.73
N VAL A 151 13.18 0.78 -13.42
CA VAL A 151 12.55 -0.51 -13.15
C VAL A 151 12.60 -1.42 -14.38
N ALA A 152 12.31 -0.90 -15.57
CA ALA A 152 12.43 -1.66 -16.82
C ALA A 152 13.86 -2.15 -17.07
N ALA A 153 14.88 -1.32 -16.78
CA ALA A 153 16.28 -1.72 -16.89
C ALA A 153 16.66 -2.84 -15.92
N TYR A 154 16.25 -2.71 -14.65
CA TYR A 154 16.41 -3.75 -13.64
C TYR A 154 15.77 -5.08 -14.07
N GLN A 155 14.54 -5.03 -14.59
CA GLN A 155 13.81 -6.21 -15.05
C GLN A 155 14.47 -6.89 -16.24
N ARG A 156 14.97 -6.13 -17.22
CA ARG A 156 15.74 -6.70 -18.35
C ARG A 156 16.96 -7.45 -17.86
N THR A 157 17.74 -6.86 -16.94
CA THR A 157 18.90 -7.55 -16.36
C THR A 157 18.50 -8.83 -15.61
N ARG A 158 17.38 -8.82 -14.87
CA ARG A 158 16.86 -10.05 -14.24
C ARG A 158 16.47 -11.10 -15.26
N ALA A 159 15.73 -10.73 -16.30
CA ALA A 159 15.30 -11.66 -17.34
C ALA A 159 16.48 -12.26 -18.12
N GLU A 160 17.51 -11.46 -18.42
CA GLU A 160 18.73 -11.91 -19.09
C GLU A 160 19.52 -12.92 -18.24
N LEU A 161 19.61 -12.70 -16.92
CA LEU A 161 20.42 -13.53 -16.03
C LEU A 161 19.70 -14.77 -15.49
N PHE A 162 18.39 -14.69 -15.31
CA PHE A 162 17.58 -15.75 -14.68
C PHE A 162 16.69 -16.50 -15.67
N GLY A 163 16.41 -15.94 -16.85
CA GLY A 163 15.39 -16.43 -17.76
C GLY A 163 13.97 -16.19 -17.23
N GLU A 164 12.96 -16.43 -18.08
CA GLU A 164 11.57 -16.34 -17.65
C GLU A 164 11.22 -17.52 -16.74
N GLY A 165 10.76 -17.24 -15.52
CA GLY A 165 10.50 -18.27 -14.52
C GLY A 165 10.32 -17.74 -13.10
N PRO A 166 10.61 -18.55 -12.06
CA PRO A 166 10.51 -18.14 -10.66
C PRO A 166 11.33 -16.88 -10.35
N GLY A 167 12.54 -16.79 -10.93
CA GLY A 167 13.44 -15.65 -10.75
C GLY A 167 12.96 -14.32 -11.33
N THR A 168 11.95 -14.34 -12.21
CA THR A 168 11.26 -13.14 -12.75
C THR A 168 9.80 -13.07 -12.29
N GLY A 169 9.34 -14.03 -11.48
CA GLY A 169 7.93 -14.16 -11.12
C GLY A 169 7.03 -14.41 -12.33
N TRP A 170 7.55 -15.01 -13.40
CA TRP A 170 6.85 -15.20 -14.68
C TRP A 170 6.19 -13.91 -15.21
N LEU A 171 6.83 -12.77 -14.99
CA LEU A 171 6.24 -11.47 -15.21
C LEU A 171 5.75 -11.28 -16.65
N ALA A 172 6.54 -11.69 -17.65
CA ALA A 172 6.16 -11.53 -19.05
C ALA A 172 4.96 -12.42 -19.43
N ALA A 173 4.91 -13.65 -18.91
CA ALA A 173 3.79 -14.54 -19.14
C ALA A 173 2.50 -14.02 -18.48
N ARG A 174 2.58 -13.56 -17.22
CA ARG A 174 1.44 -12.97 -16.50
C ARG A 174 0.96 -11.69 -17.16
N ALA A 175 1.87 -10.82 -17.59
CA ALA A 175 1.54 -9.58 -18.31
C ALA A 175 0.75 -9.83 -19.60
N LYS A 176 1.06 -10.89 -20.37
CA LYS A 176 0.28 -11.28 -21.55
C LYS A 176 -1.17 -11.63 -21.19
N VAL A 177 -1.37 -12.40 -20.12
CA VAL A 177 -2.73 -12.76 -19.65
C VAL A 177 -3.51 -11.50 -19.23
N MET A 178 -2.87 -10.61 -18.47
CA MET A 178 -3.49 -9.35 -18.06
C MET A 178 -3.83 -8.47 -19.27
N ALA A 179 -2.93 -8.37 -20.26
CA ALA A 179 -3.17 -7.63 -21.49
C ALA A 179 -4.36 -8.17 -22.30
N GLU A 180 -4.51 -9.50 -22.43
CA GLU A 180 -5.70 -10.08 -23.09
C GLU A 180 -6.99 -9.72 -22.35
N ARG A 181 -6.97 -9.71 -21.01
CA ARG A 181 -8.14 -9.32 -20.21
C ARG A 181 -8.49 -7.85 -20.41
N VAL A 182 -7.50 -6.96 -20.48
CA VAL A 182 -7.69 -5.55 -20.81
C VAL A 182 -8.31 -5.40 -22.19
N LEU A 183 -7.80 -6.10 -23.20
CA LEU A 183 -8.27 -6.00 -24.58
C LEU A 183 -9.68 -6.55 -24.79
N ALA A 184 -10.11 -7.49 -23.94
CA ALA A 184 -11.47 -8.05 -23.95
C ALA A 184 -12.51 -7.11 -23.32
N LEU A 185 -12.11 -5.98 -22.71
CA LEU A 185 -13.04 -5.06 -22.07
C LEU A 185 -13.93 -4.35 -23.10
N PRO A 186 -15.22 -4.11 -22.79
CA PRO A 186 -16.19 -3.53 -23.74
C PRO A 186 -16.10 -2.00 -23.82
N HIS A 187 -14.89 -1.43 -23.84
CA HIS A 187 -14.63 0.01 -23.81
C HIS A 187 -13.63 0.39 -24.89
N GLU A 188 -13.75 1.58 -25.48
CA GLU A 188 -12.74 2.06 -26.46
C GLU A 188 -11.45 2.49 -25.76
N ARG A 189 -11.60 3.14 -24.61
CA ARG A 189 -10.51 3.76 -23.84
C ARG A 189 -10.59 3.33 -22.38
N VAL A 190 -9.48 2.87 -21.83
CA VAL A 190 -9.39 2.34 -20.45
C VAL A 190 -8.17 2.96 -19.75
N ALA A 191 -8.28 3.27 -18.46
CA ALA A 191 -7.09 3.52 -17.64
C ALA A 191 -6.59 2.20 -17.07
N LEU A 192 -5.37 1.79 -17.41
CA LEU A 192 -4.71 0.62 -16.85
C LEU A 192 -3.86 1.06 -15.66
N LEU A 193 -4.29 0.65 -14.47
CA LEU A 193 -3.57 0.88 -13.22
C LEU A 193 -2.74 -0.36 -12.91
N ALA A 194 -1.43 -0.19 -12.80
CA ALA A 194 -0.51 -1.28 -12.57
C ALA A 194 0.68 -0.84 -11.72
N ALA A 195 1.16 -1.76 -10.90
CA ALA A 195 2.36 -1.58 -10.12
C ALA A 195 3.54 -1.22 -11.03
N VAL A 196 4.42 -0.32 -10.60
CA VAL A 196 5.59 0.11 -11.41
C VAL A 196 6.49 -1.05 -11.80
N ASP A 197 6.50 -2.14 -11.03
CA ASP A 197 7.24 -3.37 -11.32
C ASP A 197 6.47 -4.37 -12.22
N GLU A 198 5.21 -4.13 -12.54
CA GLU A 198 4.48 -4.88 -13.57
C GLU A 198 4.29 -4.08 -14.87
N LEU A 199 4.43 -2.75 -14.79
CA LEU A 199 4.12 -1.82 -15.86
C LEU A 199 4.92 -2.06 -17.15
N PRO A 200 6.27 -2.21 -17.13
CA PRO A 200 7.02 -2.37 -18.37
C PRO A 200 6.60 -3.60 -19.17
N ALA A 201 6.36 -4.73 -18.48
CA ALA A 201 5.92 -5.96 -19.13
C ALA A 201 4.49 -5.86 -19.70
N LEU A 202 3.61 -5.10 -19.04
CA LEU A 202 2.26 -4.82 -19.52
C LEU A 202 2.26 -3.91 -20.75
N GLU A 203 3.08 -2.85 -20.73
CA GLU A 203 3.27 -1.98 -21.89
C GLU A 203 3.79 -2.77 -23.10
N ASP A 204 4.79 -3.63 -22.91
CA ASP A 204 5.32 -4.51 -23.95
C ASP A 204 4.25 -5.49 -24.50
N ALA A 205 3.39 -6.04 -23.63
CA ALA A 205 2.32 -6.95 -24.03
C ALA A 205 1.17 -6.26 -24.80
N LEU A 206 1.00 -4.95 -24.62
CA LEU A 206 -0.01 -4.11 -25.28
C LEU A 206 0.53 -3.37 -26.51
N ALA A 207 1.86 -3.24 -26.62
CA ALA A 207 2.53 -2.53 -27.71
C ALA A 207 2.10 -3.07 -29.08
N GLY A 208 1.76 -2.15 -30.00
CA GLY A 208 1.31 -2.48 -31.35
C GLY A 208 -0.14 -3.00 -31.44
N ARG A 209 -0.83 -3.18 -30.31
CA ARG A 209 -2.24 -3.61 -30.26
C ARG A 209 -3.20 -2.48 -29.89
N VAL A 210 -2.71 -1.50 -29.14
CA VAL A 210 -3.45 -0.30 -28.70
C VAL A 210 -2.56 0.94 -28.80
N THR A 211 -3.19 2.11 -28.75
CA THR A 211 -2.49 3.37 -28.49
C THR A 211 -2.28 3.51 -26.99
N LEU A 212 -1.01 3.50 -26.56
CA LEU A 212 -0.64 3.78 -25.17
C LEU A 212 -0.57 5.30 -24.97
N GLU A 213 -1.35 5.77 -24.02
CA GLU A 213 -1.40 7.17 -23.59
C GLU A 213 -0.71 7.33 -22.25
N ARG A 214 0.00 8.45 -22.12
CA ARG A 214 0.59 8.84 -20.86
C ARG A 214 -0.49 9.47 -20.00
N LEU A 215 -0.53 9.10 -18.73
CA LEU A 215 -1.22 9.91 -17.74
C LEU A 215 -0.50 11.26 -17.65
N GLU A 216 -1.28 12.33 -17.59
CA GLU A 216 -0.77 13.69 -17.36
C GLU A 216 -1.20 14.13 -15.97
N ALA A 217 -0.28 14.79 -15.26
CA ALA A 217 -0.57 15.32 -13.94
C ALA A 217 -1.58 16.46 -14.02
N THR A 218 -2.40 16.61 -12.98
CA THR A 218 -3.16 17.85 -12.79
C THR A 218 -2.19 19.01 -12.51
N PRO A 219 -2.38 20.19 -13.13
CA PRO A 219 -1.47 21.32 -12.96
C PRO A 219 -1.29 21.76 -11.49
N GLU A 220 -2.38 21.72 -10.71
CA GLU A 220 -2.36 22.01 -9.29
C GLU A 220 -2.95 20.84 -8.50
N PRO A 221 -2.32 20.44 -7.37
CA PRO A 221 -2.91 19.45 -6.46
C PRO A 221 -4.21 19.99 -5.87
N SER A 222 -5.23 19.14 -5.84
CA SER A 222 -6.52 19.42 -5.19
C SER A 222 -6.35 19.61 -3.67
N GLN A 223 -7.37 20.16 -3.02
CA GLN A 223 -7.36 20.26 -1.56
C GLN A 223 -7.26 18.87 -0.90
N GLU A 224 -7.98 17.88 -1.42
CA GLU A 224 -7.92 16.50 -0.89
C GLU A 224 -6.52 15.88 -1.04
N ALA A 225 -5.82 16.15 -2.15
CA ALA A 225 -4.44 15.69 -2.33
C ALA A 225 -3.46 16.38 -1.36
N ARG A 226 -3.69 17.67 -1.03
CA ARG A 226 -2.90 18.39 -0.01
C ARG A 226 -3.17 17.84 1.39
N ASP A 227 -4.43 17.58 1.72
CA ASP A 227 -4.84 17.00 3.00
C ASP A 227 -4.26 15.59 3.15
N ARG A 228 -4.29 14.78 2.09
CA ARG A 228 -3.64 13.46 2.08
C ARG A 228 -2.14 13.56 2.33
N ALA A 229 -1.44 14.49 1.67
CA ALA A 229 -0.01 14.69 1.89
C ALA A 229 0.31 15.06 3.35
N LEU A 230 -0.55 15.84 4.02
CA LEU A 230 -0.42 16.15 5.45
C LEU A 230 -0.59 14.89 6.31
N LEU A 231 -1.62 14.09 6.06
CA LEU A 231 -1.88 12.85 6.80
C LEU A 231 -0.75 11.83 6.60
N ASP A 232 -0.25 11.70 5.37
CA ASP A 232 0.87 10.82 5.03
C ASP A 232 2.16 11.25 5.72
N HIS A 233 2.44 12.56 5.80
CA HIS A 233 3.56 13.09 6.57
C HIS A 233 3.42 12.78 8.07
N ALA A 234 2.23 12.97 8.65
CA ALA A 234 1.99 12.64 10.05
C ALA A 234 2.16 11.14 10.34
N MET A 235 1.77 10.27 9.41
CA MET A 235 1.91 8.81 9.56
C MET A 235 3.37 8.34 9.59
N GLN A 236 4.31 9.11 9.03
CA GLN A 236 5.73 8.76 9.01
C GLN A 236 6.42 8.97 10.38
N GLY A 237 5.79 9.68 11.33
CA GLY A 237 6.33 9.89 12.68
C GLY A 237 7.61 10.71 12.75
N ALA A 238 7.84 11.60 11.77
CA ALA A 238 9.07 12.37 11.60
C ALA A 238 8.86 13.89 11.71
N ALA A 239 7.97 14.30 12.61
CA ALA A 239 7.61 15.71 12.78
C ALA A 239 8.70 16.46 13.58
N GLU A 240 9.53 17.24 12.90
CA GLU A 240 10.50 18.14 13.56
C GLU A 240 9.78 19.23 14.40
N GLU A 241 8.61 19.66 13.95
CA GLU A 241 7.79 20.71 14.56
C GLU A 241 6.39 20.17 14.90
N PRO A 242 6.25 19.35 15.97
CA PRO A 242 5.01 18.65 16.30
C PRO A 242 3.83 19.60 16.55
N GLY A 243 4.08 20.79 17.12
CA GLY A 243 3.02 21.78 17.37
C GLY A 243 2.30 22.23 16.11
N SER A 244 3.06 22.61 15.07
CA SER A 244 2.48 23.03 13.78
C SER A 244 1.73 21.90 13.09
N LEU A 245 2.24 20.67 13.19
CA LEU A 245 1.58 19.49 12.65
C LEU A 245 0.26 19.20 13.37
N LEU A 246 0.25 19.22 14.70
CA LEU A 246 -0.95 19.02 15.52
C LEU A 246 -2.02 20.08 15.21
N GLU A 247 -1.64 21.35 15.06
CA GLU A 247 -2.57 22.40 14.64
C GLU A 247 -3.17 22.13 13.25
N ALA A 248 -2.35 21.69 12.30
CA ALA A 248 -2.82 21.34 10.97
C ALA A 248 -3.79 20.15 10.97
N LEU A 249 -3.48 19.09 11.72
CA LEU A 249 -4.33 17.89 11.87
C LEU A 249 -5.66 18.23 12.55
N ARG A 250 -5.64 19.02 13.62
CA ARG A 250 -6.86 19.47 14.33
C ARG A 250 -7.76 20.31 13.42
N ARG A 251 -7.17 21.16 12.58
CA ARG A 251 -7.91 21.96 11.60
C ARG A 251 -8.54 21.11 10.50
N LEU A 252 -7.86 20.05 10.07
CA LEU A 252 -8.42 19.09 9.11
C LEU A 252 -9.61 18.33 9.72
N GLY A 253 -9.50 17.91 10.98
CA GLY A 253 -10.63 17.44 11.80
C GLY A 253 -11.29 16.13 11.32
N THR A 254 -10.69 15.42 10.37
CA THR A 254 -11.19 14.11 9.93
C THR A 254 -10.90 13.03 10.98
N PRO A 255 -11.63 11.89 10.95
CA PRO A 255 -11.35 10.75 11.81
C PRO A 255 -9.89 10.31 11.76
N GLU A 256 -9.32 10.21 10.55
CA GLU A 256 -7.92 9.83 10.35
C GLU A 256 -6.96 10.91 10.87
N ALA A 257 -7.25 12.20 10.66
CA ALA A 257 -6.44 13.28 11.22
C ALA A 257 -6.41 13.23 12.75
N THR A 258 -7.55 12.90 13.38
CA THR A 258 -7.64 12.76 14.84
C THR A 258 -6.87 11.52 15.35
N TYR A 259 -6.89 10.42 14.61
CA TYR A 259 -6.06 9.25 14.91
C TYR A 259 -4.56 9.58 14.82
N LEU A 260 -4.15 10.29 13.77
CA LEU A 260 -2.76 10.71 13.59
C LEU A 260 -2.34 11.78 14.62
N GLU A 261 -3.24 12.67 15.02
CA GLU A 261 -3.05 13.59 16.15
C GLU A 261 -2.65 12.80 17.41
N ALA A 262 -3.38 11.72 17.72
CA ALA A 262 -3.05 10.88 18.85
C ALA A 262 -1.70 10.17 18.72
N ASN A 263 -1.34 9.69 17.53
CA ASN A 263 -0.02 9.06 17.32
C ASN A 263 1.12 10.08 17.53
N VAL A 264 0.99 11.30 16.98
CA VAL A 264 1.98 12.36 17.18
C VAL A 264 2.10 12.72 18.67
N LEU A 265 0.98 12.81 19.39
CA LEU A 265 0.98 13.05 20.84
C LEU A 265 1.70 11.91 21.61
N LEU A 266 1.49 10.65 21.24
CA LEU A 266 2.18 9.52 21.86
C LEU A 266 3.68 9.52 21.61
N GLU A 267 4.11 9.86 20.40
CA GLU A 267 5.53 9.99 20.04
C GLU A 267 6.25 11.06 20.86
N HIS A 268 5.50 12.06 21.36
CA HIS A 268 6.02 13.18 22.14
C HIS A 268 5.68 13.10 23.63
N ASP A 269 5.34 11.91 24.15
CA ASP A 269 5.07 11.65 25.58
C ASP A 269 3.86 12.42 26.16
N HIS A 270 2.81 12.58 25.36
CA HIS A 270 1.51 13.15 25.76
C HIS A 270 0.38 12.09 25.78
N PRO A 271 0.48 10.99 26.56
CA PRO A 271 -0.47 9.87 26.48
C PRO A 271 -1.89 10.21 26.94
N ALA A 272 -2.07 11.18 27.84
CA ALA A 272 -3.40 11.61 28.29
C ALA A 272 -4.17 12.32 27.16
N GLU A 273 -3.53 13.28 26.49
CA GLU A 273 -4.10 13.99 25.35
C GLU A 273 -4.34 13.03 24.16
N ALA A 274 -3.41 12.09 23.95
CA ALA A 274 -3.58 11.05 22.93
C ALA A 274 -4.79 10.17 23.21
N LEU A 275 -5.02 9.79 24.47
CA LEU A 275 -6.20 9.02 24.85
C LEU A 275 -7.50 9.79 24.53
N GLU A 276 -7.56 11.08 24.88
CA GLU A 276 -8.71 11.93 24.55
C GLU A 276 -8.95 12.01 23.04
N ALA A 277 -7.88 12.16 22.25
CA ALA A 277 -7.95 12.17 20.79
C ALA A 277 -8.45 10.83 20.23
N LEU A 278 -7.94 9.69 20.71
CA LEU A 278 -8.38 8.37 20.27
C LEU A 278 -9.85 8.08 20.64
N GLU A 279 -10.27 8.45 21.84
CA GLU A 279 -11.66 8.33 22.25
C GLU A 279 -12.58 9.22 21.40
N ARG A 280 -12.11 10.41 21.00
CA ARG A 280 -12.83 11.30 20.06
C ARG A 280 -12.90 10.68 18.66
N ALA A 281 -11.81 10.12 18.13
CA ALA A 281 -11.82 9.38 16.87
C ALA A 281 -12.84 8.23 16.92
N MET A 282 -12.89 7.46 18.02
CA MET A 282 -13.85 6.36 18.22
C MET A 282 -15.33 6.75 18.12
N ARG A 283 -15.66 8.03 18.35
CA ARG A 283 -17.04 8.55 18.30
C ARG A 283 -17.40 9.15 16.94
N SER A 284 -16.49 9.11 15.96
CA SER A 284 -16.68 9.66 14.62
C SER A 284 -17.22 8.63 13.63
N ASP A 285 -17.55 9.08 12.41
CA ASP A 285 -17.98 8.20 11.32
C ASP A 285 -16.76 7.54 10.66
N PHE A 286 -16.73 6.22 10.63
CA PHE A 286 -15.61 5.39 10.18
C PHE A 286 -15.80 4.76 8.80
N GLN A 287 -16.77 5.21 8.01
CA GLN A 287 -17.03 4.60 6.71
C GLN A 287 -15.83 4.62 5.77
N GLU A 288 -15.01 5.69 5.82
CA GLU A 288 -13.76 5.78 5.06
C GLU A 288 -12.66 6.51 5.88
N PRO A 289 -11.41 6.02 5.88
CA PRO A 289 -10.94 4.82 5.19
C PRO A 289 -11.24 3.53 5.98
N TYR A 290 -11.53 2.46 5.25
CA TYR A 290 -11.94 1.14 5.81
C TYR A 290 -11.01 0.59 6.90
N TYR A 291 -9.71 0.89 6.86
CA TYR A 291 -8.71 0.37 7.80
C TYR A 291 -8.74 1.04 9.18
N LEU A 292 -9.28 2.26 9.26
CA LEU A 292 -9.12 3.13 10.42
C LEU A 292 -9.69 2.54 11.73
N PRO A 293 -10.89 1.91 11.75
CA PRO A 293 -11.44 1.29 12.97
C PRO A 293 -10.49 0.32 13.66
N GLY A 294 -9.83 -0.54 12.88
CA GLY A 294 -8.90 -1.54 13.41
C GLY A 294 -7.72 -0.88 14.10
N PHE A 295 -7.12 0.12 13.45
CA PHE A 295 -5.98 0.84 14.01
C PHE A 295 -6.35 1.69 15.24
N VAL A 296 -7.49 2.38 15.24
CA VAL A 296 -7.94 3.16 16.40
C VAL A 296 -8.21 2.23 17.59
N LEU A 297 -8.90 1.11 17.39
CA LEU A 297 -9.16 0.14 18.47
C LEU A 297 -7.86 -0.49 19.01
N ALA A 298 -6.96 -0.90 18.12
CA ALA A 298 -5.67 -1.46 18.52
C ALA A 298 -4.86 -0.46 19.36
N ARG A 299 -4.80 0.80 18.90
CA ARG A 299 -4.08 1.86 19.60
C ARG A 299 -4.74 2.24 20.93
N LEU A 300 -6.06 2.36 20.98
CA LEU A 300 -6.80 2.55 22.24
C LEU A 300 -6.46 1.48 23.27
N GLY A 301 -6.41 0.23 22.83
CA GLY A 301 -6.02 -0.87 23.72
C GLY A 301 -4.65 -0.64 24.36
N GLN A 302 -3.66 -0.25 23.57
CA GLN A 302 -2.30 0.03 24.05
C GLN A 302 -2.27 1.19 25.05
N VAL A 303 -2.97 2.28 24.74
CA VAL A 303 -3.01 3.47 25.62
C VAL A 303 -3.80 3.18 26.91
N TYR A 304 -4.86 2.37 26.85
CA TYR A 304 -5.57 1.91 28.04
C TYR A 304 -4.69 1.03 28.94
N ASP A 305 -3.88 0.13 28.37
CA ASP A 305 -2.92 -0.66 29.15
C ASP A 305 -1.90 0.25 29.85
N MET A 306 -1.35 1.25 29.15
CA MET A 306 -0.44 2.25 29.73
C MET A 306 -1.07 3.05 30.86
N ALA A 307 -2.38 3.32 30.77
CA ALA A 307 -3.16 4.01 31.80
C ALA A 307 -3.65 3.08 32.93
N GLY A 308 -3.28 1.79 32.94
CA GLY A 308 -3.75 0.81 33.93
C GLY A 308 -5.22 0.40 33.77
N ARG A 309 -5.89 0.79 32.68
CA ARG A 309 -7.30 0.51 32.37
C ARG A 309 -7.45 -0.83 31.64
N ARG A 310 -7.03 -1.91 32.28
CA ARG A 310 -6.89 -3.23 31.62
C ARG A 310 -8.20 -3.76 31.01
N ASP A 311 -9.34 -3.59 31.69
CA ASP A 311 -10.62 -4.07 31.16
C ASP A 311 -11.05 -3.33 29.89
N ASP A 312 -10.75 -2.03 29.80
CA ASP A 312 -10.97 -1.23 28.59
C ASP A 312 -10.05 -1.69 27.46
N ALA A 313 -8.78 -1.95 27.77
CA ALA A 313 -7.81 -2.46 26.80
C ALA A 313 -8.26 -3.78 26.18
N LEU A 314 -8.66 -4.75 27.02
CA LEU A 314 -9.17 -6.05 26.57
C LEU A 314 -10.42 -5.93 25.70
N ARG A 315 -11.32 -4.98 26.01
CA ARG A 315 -12.49 -4.70 25.15
C ARG A 315 -12.05 -4.17 23.79
N ALA A 316 -11.11 -3.24 23.74
CA ALA A 316 -10.61 -2.66 22.50
C ALA A 316 -9.96 -3.73 21.60
N TYR A 317 -9.08 -4.59 22.15
CA TYR A 317 -8.45 -5.67 21.40
C TYR A 317 -9.45 -6.70 20.86
N ARG A 318 -10.45 -7.10 21.68
CA ARG A 318 -11.53 -7.97 21.19
C ARG A 318 -12.35 -7.30 20.10
N GLY A 319 -12.54 -5.98 20.18
CA GLY A 319 -13.16 -5.17 19.14
C GLY A 319 -12.44 -5.29 17.80
N VAL A 320 -11.11 -5.21 17.79
CA VAL A 320 -10.31 -5.41 16.55
C VAL A 320 -10.61 -6.77 15.93
N LEU A 321 -10.56 -7.84 16.74
CA LEU A 321 -10.79 -9.21 16.27
C LEU A 321 -12.24 -9.48 15.82
N ALA A 322 -13.18 -8.61 16.19
CA ALA A 322 -14.56 -8.69 15.76
C ALA A 322 -14.80 -8.00 14.40
N LEU A 323 -13.86 -7.19 13.92
CA LEU A 323 -13.94 -6.58 12.59
C LEU A 323 -13.59 -7.63 11.53
N GLY A 324 -14.52 -7.88 10.61
CA GLY A 324 -14.29 -8.79 9.47
C GLY A 324 -13.27 -8.28 8.43
N TYR A 325 -12.72 -7.08 8.64
CA TYR A 325 -11.85 -6.35 7.70
C TYR A 325 -10.66 -5.66 8.40
N ALA A 326 -10.36 -6.00 9.66
CA ALA A 326 -9.26 -5.37 10.38
C ALA A 326 -7.91 -5.58 9.66
N PRO A 327 -7.06 -4.55 9.57
CA PRO A 327 -5.70 -4.68 9.06
C PRO A 327 -4.90 -5.75 9.83
N PRO A 328 -4.05 -6.56 9.16
CA PRO A 328 -3.26 -7.60 9.81
C PRO A 328 -2.42 -7.08 10.99
N GLU A 329 -1.82 -5.91 10.86
CA GLU A 329 -1.00 -5.29 11.90
C GLU A 329 -1.83 -4.96 13.15
N ALA A 330 -3.06 -4.49 12.96
CA ALA A 330 -3.98 -4.23 14.06
C ALA A 330 -4.40 -5.54 14.74
N VAL A 331 -4.64 -6.60 13.96
CA VAL A 331 -4.95 -7.95 14.47
C VAL A 331 -3.80 -8.50 15.31
N ASP A 332 -2.56 -8.35 14.85
CA ASP A 332 -1.37 -8.80 15.56
C ASP A 332 -1.18 -8.04 16.88
N VAL A 333 -1.31 -6.72 16.86
CA VAL A 333 -1.30 -5.89 18.08
C VAL A 333 -2.38 -6.35 19.06
N ALA A 334 -3.60 -6.60 18.58
CA ALA A 334 -4.70 -7.04 19.43
C ALA A 334 -4.43 -8.42 20.05
N ARG A 335 -3.89 -9.38 19.28
CA ARG A 335 -3.51 -10.69 19.79
C ARG A 335 -2.43 -10.59 20.86
N SER A 336 -1.37 -9.82 20.62
CA SER A 336 -0.32 -9.57 21.61
C SER A 336 -0.87 -8.94 22.89
N GLY A 337 -1.72 -7.91 22.75
CA GLY A 337 -2.33 -7.19 23.87
C GLY A 337 -3.26 -8.04 24.74
N LEU A 338 -3.95 -9.02 24.14
CA LEU A 338 -4.76 -10.01 24.88
C LEU A 338 -3.90 -10.94 25.74
N THR A 339 -2.70 -11.29 25.27
CA THR A 339 -1.76 -12.14 26.00
C THR A 339 -1.03 -11.36 27.10
N GLN A 340 -0.54 -10.16 26.80
CA GLN A 340 0.26 -9.36 27.73
C GLN A 340 -0.09 -7.86 27.61
N PRO A 341 -0.27 -7.13 28.73
CA PRO A 341 -0.47 -5.70 28.69
C PRO A 341 0.76 -4.96 28.15
N PHE A 342 0.54 -3.97 27.30
CA PHE A 342 1.59 -3.06 26.85
C PHE A 342 2.00 -2.09 27.99
N GLY A 343 3.27 -1.69 28.04
CA GLY A 343 3.77 -0.75 29.06
C GLY A 343 3.98 -1.32 30.48
N ALA A 344 3.60 -2.58 30.74
CA ALA A 344 3.70 -3.19 32.07
C ALA A 344 5.13 -3.38 32.62
N ALA A 345 6.16 -3.22 31.81
CA ALA A 345 7.56 -3.33 32.25
C ALA A 345 8.01 -2.16 33.16
N ALA A 346 7.29 -1.03 33.18
CA ALA A 346 7.63 0.12 34.03
C ALA A 346 7.17 -0.04 35.50
N GLY A 347 6.28 -0.99 35.80
CA GLY A 347 5.68 -1.16 37.14
C GLY A 347 6.35 -2.20 38.03
N LEU A 348 7.24 -3.06 37.50
CA LEU A 348 7.84 -4.17 38.26
C LEU A 348 9.20 -3.81 38.92
N SER A 349 9.68 -2.57 38.78
CA SER A 349 10.92 -2.10 39.43
C SER A 349 10.70 -1.23 40.66
N ALA A 350 9.45 -0.95 41.06
CA ALA A 350 9.14 -0.08 42.21
C ALA A 350 8.88 -0.82 43.53
N GLU A 351 8.82 -2.16 43.55
CA GLU A 351 8.58 -2.96 44.78
C GLU A 351 9.76 -3.89 45.14
N ALA A 352 10.99 -3.39 45.07
CA ALA A 352 12.12 -3.98 45.77
C ALA A 352 12.65 -3.00 46.82
N GLY A 353 11.81 -2.68 47.80
CA GLY A 353 12.21 -2.03 49.05
C GLY A 353 12.99 -2.98 49.96
N PRO A 354 13.91 -2.46 50.80
CA PRO A 354 15.03 -3.22 51.34
C PRO A 354 14.61 -4.18 52.46
N ALA A 355 15.15 -5.40 52.42
CA ALA A 355 15.24 -6.25 53.59
C ALA A 355 16.19 -5.59 54.61
N ALA A 356 15.62 -4.99 55.65
CA ALA A 356 16.35 -4.61 56.84
C ALA A 356 16.75 -5.88 57.60
N GLY A 357 18.05 -6.09 57.80
CA GLY A 357 18.59 -7.07 58.74
C GLY A 357 18.81 -6.45 60.13
N GLY A 358 18.88 -7.31 61.14
CA GLY A 358 19.33 -6.97 62.51
C GLY A 358 18.25 -7.08 63.56
#